data_AF-A0A3D5VA05-F1
#
_entry.id   AF-A0A3D5VA05-F1
#
_cell.length_a   1.000
_cell.length_b   1.000
_cell.length_c   1.000
_cell.angle_alpha   90.00
_cell.angle_beta   90.00
_cell.angle_gamma   90.00
#
_symmetry.space_group_name_H-M   'P 1'
#
loop_
_entity.id
_entity.type
_entity.pdbx_description
1 polymer ?
#
loop_
_entity_poly.entity_id
_entity_poly.type
_entity_poly.pdbx_seq_one_letter_code
_entity_poly.pdbx_strand_id
1 'polypeptide(L)'
;CPVGALLPKNQNYKLNPHPSEIITQNCGLCGTGCKIEIEKQGDRITQIRPATDAGFNGRNLCFYGKFGWQIYDDESRIDETYVRQEQNWQPIPASQATHTMKQKWQEAKSKHIYVSPTSSNEEILMLKKAAENIGATISSLSYKHSFADMLQASEQKTYKDLEEAENIVIVGKISQTLRTLIRTQQRQGKKLIMITDEHKDFNECADELFDDEPIVNVLEKILEYYYDNEEEEEEKEVINLDL
;
A
#
# COMPACT_ATOMS: atom_id res chain seq x y z
N CYS A 1 17.60 17.86 9.98
CA CYS A 1 17.97 19.29 9.79
C CYS A 1 19.45 19.43 10.09
N PRO A 2 20.27 20.05 9.21
CA PRO A 2 21.72 20.09 9.37
C PRO A 2 22.19 20.82 10.64
N VAL A 3 21.38 21.76 11.15
CA VAL A 3 21.68 22.55 12.36
C VAL A 3 21.06 21.97 13.64
N GLY A 4 20.53 20.74 13.61
CA GLY A 4 19.96 20.12 14.79
C GLY A 4 18.60 20.66 15.26
N ALA A 5 18.02 21.64 14.57
CA ALA A 5 16.72 22.21 14.96
C ALA A 5 15.55 21.24 14.81
N LEU A 6 15.64 20.31 13.84
CA LEU A 6 14.66 19.24 13.63
C LEU A 6 15.42 17.90 13.63
N LEU A 7 15.32 17.21 14.76
CA LEU A 7 15.89 15.89 14.98
C LEU A 7 14.79 14.89 15.34
N PRO A 8 14.88 13.65 14.87
CA PRO A 8 14.06 12.56 15.38
C PRO A 8 14.25 12.43 16.90
N LYS A 9 13.16 12.22 17.67
CA LYS A 9 13.22 12.10 19.14
C LYS A 9 14.11 10.94 19.61
N ASN A 10 14.25 9.91 18.78
CA ASN A 10 15.06 8.72 18.98
C ASN A 10 16.57 8.93 18.78
N GLN A 11 17.04 10.07 18.27
CA GLN A 11 18.50 10.31 18.12
C GLN A 11 19.22 10.55 19.45
N ASN A 12 18.48 10.74 20.55
CA ASN A 12 19.05 10.74 21.91
C ASN A 12 19.20 9.32 22.49
N TYR A 13 19.03 8.28 21.68
CA TYR A 13 19.43 6.93 22.06
C TYR A 13 20.91 6.98 22.47
N LYS A 14 21.19 6.63 23.73
CA LYS A 14 22.54 6.62 24.31
C LYS A 14 23.52 6.07 23.29
N LEU A 15 24.63 6.76 23.07
CA LEU A 15 25.72 6.34 22.20
C LEU A 15 26.01 4.85 22.44
N ASN A 16 25.52 4.02 21.53
CA ASN A 16 25.71 2.59 21.60
C ASN A 16 27.10 2.30 21.02
N PRO A 17 27.98 1.60 21.74
CA PRO A 17 29.30 1.25 21.20
C PRO A 17 29.24 0.27 20.02
N HIS A 18 28.10 -0.37 19.78
CA HIS A 18 27.93 -1.26 18.63
C HIS A 18 27.99 -0.49 17.30
N PRO A 19 28.68 -1.06 16.28
CA PRO A 19 28.72 -0.46 14.96
C PRO A 19 27.31 -0.37 14.37
N SER A 20 27.05 0.70 13.63
CA SER A 20 25.82 0.85 12.86
C SER A 20 25.88 -0.05 11.62
N GLU A 21 24.85 -0.86 11.44
CA GLU A 21 24.60 -1.62 10.22
C GLU A 21 23.49 -0.96 9.43
N ILE A 22 23.66 -0.89 8.10
CA ILE A 22 22.65 -0.35 7.18
C ILE A 22 22.15 -1.48 6.30
N ILE A 23 20.83 -1.67 6.27
CA ILE A 23 20.15 -2.67 5.46
C ILE A 23 19.20 -1.94 4.51
N THR A 24 19.30 -2.23 3.21
CA THR A 24 18.41 -1.65 2.21
C THR A 24 17.30 -2.63 1.85
N GLN A 25 16.05 -2.17 1.86
CA GLN A 25 14.88 -2.96 1.45
C GLN A 25 13.72 -2.08 0.97
N ASN A 26 12.62 -2.71 0.57
CA ASN A 26 11.38 -2.01 0.23
C ASN A 26 10.43 -1.98 1.45
N CYS A 27 9.71 -0.87 1.61
CA CYS A 27 8.69 -0.72 2.63
C CYS A 27 7.47 -1.59 2.32
N GLY A 28 7.16 -2.56 3.20
CA GLY A 28 6.06 -3.52 3.07
C GLY A 28 4.70 -3.05 3.62
N LEU A 29 4.47 -1.74 3.74
CA LEU A 29 3.26 -1.20 4.38
C LEU A 29 2.09 -0.99 3.39
N CYS A 30 2.02 0.16 2.72
CA CYS A 30 0.86 0.52 1.88
C CYS A 30 0.91 -0.03 0.45
N GLY A 31 1.79 -0.99 0.17
CA GLY A 31 1.95 -1.60 -1.17
C GLY A 31 2.67 -0.74 -2.21
N THR A 32 2.96 0.53 -1.94
CA THR A 32 3.73 1.40 -2.88
C THR A 32 5.18 0.96 -3.00
N GLY A 33 5.75 0.26 -2.00
CA GLY A 33 7.09 -0.32 -2.11
C GLY A 33 8.23 0.71 -2.07
N CYS A 34 8.10 1.77 -1.27
CA CYS A 34 9.15 2.81 -1.14
C CYS A 34 10.49 2.17 -0.74
N LYS A 35 11.58 2.57 -1.40
CA LYS A 35 12.92 2.07 -1.09
C LYS A 35 13.48 2.77 0.14
N ILE A 36 13.90 1.98 1.13
CA ILE A 36 14.32 2.45 2.45
C ILE A 36 15.67 1.83 2.86
N GLU A 37 16.41 2.60 3.65
CA GLU A 37 17.55 2.14 4.42
C GLU A 37 17.15 2.08 5.90
N ILE A 38 17.38 0.93 6.51
CA ILE A 38 17.23 0.71 7.94
C ILE A 38 18.62 0.74 8.55
N GLU A 39 18.83 1.69 9.44
CA GLU A 39 19.99 1.72 10.30
C GLU A 39 19.65 1.03 11.62
N LYS A 40 20.50 0.08 12.02
CA LYS A 40 20.37 -0.63 13.29
C LYS A 40 21.72 -0.71 14.00
N GLN A 41 21.67 -0.88 15.33
CA GLN A 41 22.83 -1.12 16.17
C GLN A 41 22.51 -2.33 17.06
N GLY A 42 23.20 -3.45 16.81
CA GLY A 42 22.80 -4.75 17.36
C GLY A 42 21.43 -5.17 16.82
N ASP A 43 20.48 -5.43 17.73
CA ASP A 43 19.12 -5.86 17.41
C ASP A 43 18.09 -4.72 17.42
N ARG A 44 18.52 -3.48 17.64
CA ARG A 44 17.62 -2.32 17.70
C ARG A 44 17.75 -1.44 16.48
N ILE A 45 16.60 -1.12 15.88
CA ILE A 45 16.51 -0.13 14.82
C ILE A 45 16.77 1.23 15.44
N THR A 46 17.69 2.00 14.86
CA THR A 46 17.98 3.36 15.30
C THR A 46 17.25 4.38 14.44
N GLN A 47 17.18 4.13 13.13
CA GLN A 47 16.52 5.05 12.20
C GLN A 47 16.14 4.33 10.90
N ILE A 48 15.04 4.78 10.28
CA ILE A 48 14.72 4.48 8.88
C ILE A 48 14.77 5.77 8.06
N ARG A 49 15.40 5.71 6.89
CA ARG A 49 15.50 6.82 5.94
C ARG A 49 15.22 6.36 4.51
N PRO A 50 14.90 7.26 3.58
CA PRO A 50 14.91 6.92 2.16
C PRO A 50 16.30 6.40 1.78
N ALA A 51 16.36 5.40 0.90
CA ALA A 51 17.64 4.85 0.48
C ALA A 51 18.49 5.89 -0.25
N THR A 52 19.82 5.80 -0.07
CA THR A 52 20.78 6.73 -0.66
C THR A 52 20.75 6.64 -2.19
N ASP A 53 20.60 5.42 -2.72
CA ASP A 53 20.33 5.15 -4.13
C ASP A 53 18.82 5.28 -4.40
N ALA A 54 18.40 6.55 -4.56
CA ALA A 54 17.01 6.97 -4.70
C ALA A 54 16.18 6.02 -5.57
N GLY A 55 15.17 5.38 -4.95
CA GLY A 55 14.09 4.72 -5.68
C GLY A 55 13.10 5.73 -6.26
N PHE A 56 11.95 5.25 -6.76
CA PHE A 56 10.90 6.13 -7.29
C PHE A 56 10.41 7.15 -6.24
N ASN A 57 10.48 6.82 -4.95
CA ASN A 57 10.08 7.70 -3.85
C ASN A 57 11.10 8.82 -3.56
N GLY A 58 12.25 8.84 -4.22
CA GLY A 58 13.29 9.84 -4.03
C GLY A 58 13.71 9.96 -2.57
N ARG A 59 13.61 11.16 -2.00
CA ARG A 59 13.89 11.45 -0.59
C ARG A 59 12.65 11.46 0.30
N ASN A 60 11.51 10.99 -0.20
CA ASN A 60 10.23 11.02 0.51
C ASN A 60 9.89 9.67 1.13
N LEU A 61 9.33 9.72 2.34
CA LEU A 61 8.66 8.62 3.03
C LEU A 61 7.47 9.19 3.80
N CYS A 62 6.39 8.41 3.87
CA CYS A 62 5.26 8.74 4.75
C CYS A 62 5.64 8.56 6.23
N PHE A 63 4.79 9.03 7.13
CA PHE A 63 4.98 8.89 8.58
C PHE A 63 5.28 7.45 8.99
N TYR A 64 4.46 6.49 8.54
CA TYR A 64 4.61 5.08 8.89
C TYR A 64 5.91 4.48 8.36
N GLY A 65 6.32 4.80 7.13
CA GLY A 65 7.56 4.31 6.56
C GLY A 65 8.81 4.84 7.28
N LYS A 66 8.72 6.04 7.86
CA LYS A 66 9.86 6.70 8.54
C LYS A 66 9.94 6.40 10.04
N PHE A 67 8.79 6.31 10.70
CA PHE A 67 8.69 6.22 12.17
C PHE A 67 7.89 5.02 12.68
N GLY A 68 7.16 4.30 11.82
CA GLY A 68 6.28 3.21 12.24
C GLY A 68 7.00 2.01 12.88
N TRP A 69 8.30 1.85 12.65
CA TRP A 69 9.12 0.82 13.26
C TRP A 69 9.21 0.93 14.79
N GLN A 70 8.86 2.08 15.37
CA GLN A 70 8.87 2.28 16.83
C GLN A 70 7.88 1.34 17.56
N ILE A 71 6.91 0.76 16.85
CA ILE A 71 6.01 -0.26 17.40
C ILE A 71 6.74 -1.51 17.89
N TYR A 72 7.96 -1.77 17.41
CA TYR A 72 8.75 -2.91 17.87
C TYR A 72 9.24 -2.78 19.31
N ASP A 73 9.31 -1.56 19.83
CA ASP A 73 9.68 -1.23 21.22
C ASP A 73 8.44 -0.99 22.11
N ASP A 74 7.22 -1.21 21.59
CA ASP A 74 5.98 -1.03 22.35
C ASP A 74 5.81 -2.17 23.37
N GLU A 75 5.61 -1.81 24.65
CA GLU A 75 5.42 -2.78 25.75
C GLU A 75 4.14 -3.62 25.61
N SER A 76 3.16 -3.16 24.83
CA SER A 76 1.93 -3.91 24.54
C SER A 76 2.10 -4.95 23.43
N ARG A 77 3.28 -5.02 22.80
CA ARG A 77 3.57 -6.01 21.77
C ARG A 77 3.60 -7.42 22.37
N ILE A 78 2.74 -8.28 21.84
CA ILE A 78 2.67 -9.69 22.22
C ILE A 78 3.93 -10.41 21.69
N ASP A 79 4.74 -10.92 22.60
CA ASP A 79 5.98 -11.68 22.34
C ASP A 79 5.90 -13.16 22.78
N GLU A 80 4.87 -13.51 23.56
CA GLU A 80 4.56 -14.87 23.98
C GLU A 80 3.38 -15.47 23.20
N THR A 81 3.27 -16.80 23.23
CA THR A 81 2.11 -17.50 22.66
C THR A 81 1.06 -17.73 23.72
N TYR A 82 -0.22 -17.61 23.37
CA TYR A 82 -1.34 -17.72 24.31
C TYR A 82 -2.38 -18.73 23.83
N VAL A 83 -3.05 -19.39 24.77
CA VAL A 83 -4.24 -20.20 24.53
C VAL A 83 -5.41 -19.68 25.34
N ARG A 84 -6.58 -19.63 24.73
CA ARG A 84 -7.82 -19.26 25.44
C ARG A 84 -8.36 -20.47 26.20
N GLN A 85 -8.51 -20.32 27.51
CA GLN A 85 -9.20 -21.26 28.37
C GLN A 85 -10.41 -20.54 28.98
N GLU A 86 -11.61 -21.00 28.63
CA GLU A 86 -12.87 -20.35 29.00
C GLU A 86 -12.89 -18.86 28.61
N GLN A 87 -12.77 -17.96 29.60
CA GLN A 87 -12.80 -16.51 29.41
C GLN A 87 -11.42 -15.84 29.49
N ASN A 88 -10.35 -16.58 29.80
CA ASN A 88 -9.01 -16.02 30.02
C ASN A 88 -7.99 -16.50 28.99
N TRP A 89 -6.98 -15.67 28.72
CA TRP A 89 -5.81 -16.03 27.92
C TRP A 89 -4.67 -16.47 28.85
N GLN A 90 -4.08 -17.62 28.56
CA GLN A 90 -2.98 -18.19 29.34
C GLN A 90 -1.74 -18.33 28.45
N PRO A 91 -0.57 -17.85 28.89
CA PRO A 91 0.67 -18.02 28.14
C PRO A 91 1.06 -19.50 28.07
N ILE A 92 1.55 -19.94 26.92
CA ILE A 92 2.00 -21.31 26.66
C ILE A 92 3.29 -21.34 25.85
N PRO A 93 4.11 -22.39 25.98
CA PRO A 93 5.24 -22.60 25.09
C PRO A 93 4.80 -22.76 23.62
N ALA A 94 5.59 -22.22 22.69
CA ALA A 94 5.30 -22.31 21.25
C ALA A 94 5.13 -23.77 20.75
N SER A 95 5.88 -24.71 21.31
CA SER A 95 5.77 -26.14 21.00
C SER A 95 4.40 -26.73 21.36
N GLN A 96 3.80 -26.27 22.47
CA GLN A 96 2.46 -26.68 22.88
C GLN A 96 1.42 -26.08 21.93
N ALA A 97 1.60 -24.85 21.46
CA ALA A 97 0.69 -24.20 20.54
C ALA A 97 0.56 -24.97 19.22
N THR A 98 1.68 -25.43 18.65
CA THR A 98 1.65 -26.26 17.43
C THR A 98 0.91 -27.57 17.65
N HIS A 99 1.09 -28.22 18.80
CA HIS A 99 0.35 -29.44 19.14
C HIS A 99 -1.16 -29.17 19.26
N THR A 100 -1.55 -28.11 19.97
CA THR A 100 -2.95 -27.71 20.13
C THR A 100 -3.59 -27.37 18.79
N MET A 101 -2.92 -26.59 17.93
CA MET A 101 -3.39 -26.31 16.56
C MET A 101 -3.60 -27.60 15.77
N LYS A 102 -2.63 -28.52 15.85
CA LYS A 102 -2.69 -29.81 15.16
C LYS A 102 -3.83 -30.70 15.65
N GLN A 103 -4.15 -30.68 16.93
CA GLN A 103 -5.31 -31.41 17.44
C GLN A 103 -6.61 -30.76 16.94
N LYS A 104 -6.72 -29.43 17.09
CA LYS A 104 -7.96 -28.70 16.80
C LYS A 104 -8.34 -28.75 15.32
N TRP A 105 -7.38 -28.63 14.41
CA TRP A 105 -7.72 -28.70 12.98
C TRP A 105 -8.12 -30.13 12.52
N GLN A 106 -7.78 -31.19 13.28
CA GLN A 106 -8.10 -32.58 12.94
C GLN A 106 -9.54 -32.89 13.37
N GLU A 107 -9.96 -32.29 14.48
CA GLU A 107 -11.33 -32.32 14.99
C GLU A 107 -12.28 -31.39 14.21
N ALA A 108 -11.74 -30.40 13.47
CA ALA A 108 -12.53 -29.39 12.78
C ALA A 108 -13.25 -29.94 11.53
N LYS A 109 -14.54 -29.59 11.38
CA LYS A 109 -15.37 -29.94 10.21
C LYS A 109 -15.02 -29.13 8.97
N SER A 110 -14.61 -27.88 9.16
CA SER A 110 -14.19 -26.95 8.11
C SER A 110 -12.93 -26.21 8.55
N LYS A 111 -12.10 -25.85 7.57
CA LYS A 111 -10.80 -25.21 7.80
C LYS A 111 -10.61 -24.08 6.81
N HIS A 112 -10.28 -22.90 7.31
CA HIS A 112 -10.01 -21.72 6.50
C HIS A 112 -8.71 -21.06 6.99
N ILE A 113 -7.85 -20.67 6.05
CA ILE A 113 -6.65 -19.87 6.31
C ILE A 113 -6.85 -18.51 5.67
N TYR A 114 -6.78 -17.46 6.49
CA TYR A 114 -6.81 -16.09 6.02
C TYR A 114 -5.38 -15.55 5.94
N VAL A 115 -4.98 -15.02 4.78
CA VAL A 115 -3.67 -14.42 4.58
C VAL A 115 -3.74 -12.89 4.59
N SER A 116 -2.77 -12.27 5.25
CA SER A 116 -2.61 -10.81 5.25
C SER A 116 -1.83 -10.37 3.99
N PRO A 117 -2.24 -9.27 3.32
CA PRO A 117 -1.48 -8.69 2.21
C PRO A 117 -0.12 -8.11 2.62
N THR A 118 0.13 -7.96 3.93
CA THR A 118 1.43 -7.50 4.46
C THR A 118 2.44 -8.64 4.63
N SER A 119 2.04 -9.89 4.42
CA SER A 119 2.93 -11.06 4.51
C SER A 119 3.81 -11.13 3.26
N SER A 120 4.98 -11.76 3.36
CA SER A 120 5.83 -11.97 2.18
C SER A 120 5.19 -12.96 1.19
N ASN A 121 5.63 -12.92 -0.07
CA ASN A 121 5.17 -13.87 -1.08
C ASN A 121 5.55 -15.32 -0.71
N GLU A 122 6.70 -15.50 -0.07
CA GLU A 122 7.19 -16.79 0.43
C GLU A 122 6.32 -17.31 1.57
N GLU A 123 5.93 -16.45 2.52
CA GLU A 123 5.02 -16.82 3.61
C GLU A 123 3.64 -17.21 3.07
N ILE A 124 3.11 -16.44 2.11
CA ILE A 124 1.83 -16.76 1.46
C ILE A 124 1.94 -18.10 0.71
N LEU A 125 3.06 -18.37 0.03
CA LEU A 125 3.30 -19.63 -0.64
C LEU A 125 3.38 -20.81 0.35
N MET A 126 4.03 -20.62 1.50
CA MET A 126 4.08 -21.62 2.57
C MET A 126 2.70 -21.87 3.16
N LEU A 127 1.91 -20.83 3.41
CA LEU A 127 0.53 -20.94 3.90
C LEU A 127 -0.39 -21.62 2.88
N LYS A 128 -0.20 -21.37 1.58
CA LYS A 128 -0.91 -22.08 0.51
C LYS A 128 -0.61 -23.58 0.55
N LYS A 129 0.67 -23.96 0.59
CA LYS A 129 1.07 -25.38 0.72
C LYS A 129 0.52 -26.02 2.00
N ALA A 130 0.54 -25.28 3.11
CA ALA A 130 -0.03 -25.74 4.37
C ALA A 130 -1.55 -25.95 4.26
N ALA A 131 -2.28 -25.03 3.60
CA ALA A 131 -3.71 -25.14 3.34
C ALA A 131 -4.04 -26.39 2.52
N GLU A 132 -3.31 -26.62 1.43
CA GLU A 132 -3.46 -27.79 0.56
C GLU A 132 -3.27 -29.09 1.35
N ASN A 133 -2.21 -29.17 2.18
CA ASN A 133 -1.90 -30.37 2.97
C ASN A 133 -2.97 -30.73 4.01
N ILE A 134 -3.73 -29.74 4.51
CA ILE A 134 -4.75 -29.97 5.53
C ILE A 134 -6.18 -29.94 4.97
N GLY A 135 -6.34 -29.71 3.66
CA GLY A 135 -7.63 -29.53 3.02
C GLY A 135 -8.37 -28.28 3.51
N ALA A 136 -7.66 -27.18 3.71
CA ALA A 136 -8.25 -25.88 4.07
C ALA A 136 -8.43 -24.99 2.83
N THR A 137 -9.49 -24.17 2.85
CA THR A 137 -9.63 -23.07 1.89
C THR A 137 -8.74 -21.92 2.30
N ILE A 138 -8.02 -21.32 1.35
CA ILE A 138 -7.21 -20.13 1.57
C ILE A 138 -7.88 -18.92 0.94
N SER A 139 -7.92 -17.80 1.66
CA SER A 139 -8.47 -16.54 1.14
C SER A 139 -7.83 -15.33 1.81
N SER A 140 -8.07 -14.14 1.27
CA SER A 140 -7.73 -12.88 1.94
C SER A 140 -8.97 -12.03 2.11
N LEU A 141 -9.18 -11.50 3.32
CA LEU A 141 -10.25 -10.54 3.60
C LEU A 141 -9.92 -9.12 3.12
N SER A 142 -8.67 -8.90 2.71
CA SER A 142 -8.19 -7.60 2.23
C SER A 142 -8.22 -7.46 0.71
N TYR A 143 -8.60 -8.52 -0.01
CA TYR A 143 -8.78 -8.46 -1.45
C TYR A 143 -10.05 -7.67 -1.77
N LYS A 144 -9.90 -6.41 -2.16
CA LYS A 144 -10.98 -5.63 -2.76
C LYS A 144 -10.90 -5.87 -4.26
N HIS A 145 -11.97 -6.38 -4.86
CA HIS A 145 -12.11 -6.37 -6.31
C HIS A 145 -11.94 -4.92 -6.78
N SER A 146 -10.86 -4.66 -7.51
CA SER A 146 -10.67 -3.39 -8.18
C SER A 146 -11.34 -3.47 -9.54
N PHE A 147 -11.94 -2.38 -10.03
CA PHE A 147 -12.39 -2.32 -11.42
C PHE A 147 -11.22 -2.58 -12.40
N ALA A 148 -9.99 -2.32 -11.96
CA ALA A 148 -8.78 -2.64 -12.72
C ALA A 148 -8.60 -4.14 -12.98
N ASP A 149 -9.21 -5.04 -12.18
CA ASP A 149 -9.19 -6.49 -12.44
C ASP A 149 -9.97 -6.83 -13.72
N MET A 150 -10.92 -5.98 -14.14
CA MET A 150 -11.71 -6.12 -15.37
C MET A 150 -11.01 -5.50 -16.58
N LEU A 151 -10.08 -4.56 -16.34
CA LEU A 151 -9.23 -4.01 -17.39
C LEU A 151 -8.21 -5.10 -17.73
N GLN A 152 -8.43 -5.82 -18.84
CA GLN A 152 -7.48 -6.82 -19.34
C GLN A 152 -6.08 -6.23 -19.30
N ALA A 153 -5.19 -6.85 -18.51
CA ALA A 153 -3.90 -6.34 -18.08
C ALA A 153 -3.33 -5.28 -19.04
N SER A 154 -3.58 -4.01 -18.73
CA SER A 154 -2.93 -2.90 -19.40
C SER A 154 -1.43 -3.11 -19.31
N GLU A 155 -0.66 -2.61 -20.27
CA GLU A 155 0.80 -2.56 -20.19
C GLU A 155 1.24 -2.22 -18.76
N GLN A 156 2.20 -2.97 -18.20
CA GLN A 156 2.70 -2.73 -16.86
C GLN A 156 3.40 -1.36 -16.84
N LYS A 157 2.66 -0.33 -16.39
CA LYS A 157 3.19 1.01 -16.16
C LYS A 157 3.94 1.07 -14.83
N THR A 158 4.92 1.96 -14.77
CA THR A 158 5.74 2.22 -13.58
C THR A 158 5.51 3.64 -13.08
N TYR A 159 6.01 3.95 -11.89
CA TYR A 159 5.95 5.33 -11.37
C TYR A 159 6.68 6.36 -12.24
N LYS A 160 7.58 5.93 -13.13
CA LYS A 160 8.26 6.85 -14.07
C LYS A 160 7.32 7.38 -15.14
N ASP A 161 6.26 6.66 -15.48
CA ASP A 161 5.33 7.09 -16.54
C ASP A 161 4.54 8.34 -16.11
N LEU A 162 4.49 8.63 -14.81
CA LEU A 162 4.00 9.90 -14.29
C LEU A 162 4.82 11.10 -14.78
N GLU A 163 6.09 10.91 -15.13
CA GLU A 163 6.97 11.94 -15.70
C GLU A 163 6.72 12.21 -17.19
N GLU A 164 6.08 11.27 -17.89
CA GLU A 164 5.74 11.41 -19.32
C GLU A 164 4.27 11.85 -19.52
N ALA A 165 3.40 11.59 -18.54
CA ALA A 165 1.98 11.94 -18.62
C ALA A 165 1.73 13.46 -18.75
N GLU A 166 0.93 13.88 -19.72
CA GLU A 166 0.49 15.28 -19.85
C GLU A 166 -0.59 15.65 -18.82
N ASN A 167 -1.51 14.71 -18.60
CA ASN A 167 -2.64 14.84 -17.69
C ASN A 167 -2.64 13.64 -16.72
N ILE A 168 -2.92 13.91 -15.44
CA ILE A 168 -3.05 12.89 -14.40
C ILE A 168 -4.46 12.95 -13.85
N VAL A 169 -5.22 11.87 -14.05
CA VAL A 169 -6.57 11.71 -13.49
C VAL A 169 -6.52 10.73 -12.33
N ILE A 170 -6.97 11.16 -11.15
CA ILE A 170 -7.09 10.31 -9.97
C ILE A 170 -8.57 9.98 -9.75
N VAL A 171 -8.90 8.69 -9.76
CA VAL A 171 -10.23 8.20 -9.39
C VAL A 171 -10.16 7.49 -8.04
N GLY A 172 -10.81 8.06 -7.03
CA GLY A 172 -10.86 7.53 -5.68
C GLY A 172 -9.56 7.67 -4.87
N LYS A 173 -9.28 6.68 -4.02
CA LYS A 173 -8.28 6.80 -2.95
C LYS A 173 -6.90 6.30 -3.38
N ILE A 174 -5.90 7.16 -3.24
CA ILE A 174 -4.49 6.81 -3.48
C ILE A 174 -3.61 6.93 -2.22
N SER A 175 -2.46 6.24 -2.25
CA SER A 175 -1.47 6.25 -1.16
C SER A 175 -0.82 7.63 -0.98
N GLN A 176 -0.33 7.91 0.23
CA GLN A 176 0.33 9.18 0.56
C GLN A 176 1.59 9.45 -0.29
N THR A 177 2.35 8.41 -0.60
CA THR A 177 3.53 8.54 -1.46
C THR A 177 3.11 8.92 -2.88
N LEU A 178 2.09 8.27 -3.43
CA LEU A 178 1.61 8.56 -4.78
C LEU A 178 1.09 10.00 -4.89
N ARG A 179 0.40 10.51 -3.87
CA ARG A 179 0.01 11.93 -3.77
C ARG A 179 1.19 12.87 -3.89
N THR A 180 2.29 12.56 -3.20
CA THR A 180 3.51 13.39 -3.22
C THR A 180 4.18 13.38 -4.59
N LEU A 181 4.21 12.22 -5.26
CA LEU A 181 4.75 12.08 -6.62
C LEU A 181 3.91 12.88 -7.62
N ILE A 182 2.59 12.68 -7.61
CA ILE A 182 1.67 13.40 -8.50
C ILE A 182 1.73 14.90 -8.25
N ARG A 183 1.80 15.36 -7.00
CA ARG A 183 1.95 16.79 -6.71
C ARG A 183 3.27 17.37 -7.20
N THR A 184 4.34 16.57 -7.22
CA THR A 184 5.61 16.98 -7.81
C THR A 184 5.47 17.19 -9.30
N GLN A 185 4.78 16.28 -9.99
CA GLN A 185 4.49 16.34 -11.42
C GLN A 185 3.55 17.52 -11.76
N GLN A 186 2.50 17.73 -10.96
CA GLN A 186 1.59 18.86 -11.13
C GLN A 186 2.33 20.21 -10.99
N ARG A 187 3.26 20.33 -10.03
CA ARG A 187 4.10 21.53 -9.87
C ARG A 187 5.07 21.77 -11.03
N GLN A 188 5.32 20.76 -11.86
CA GLN A 188 6.09 20.87 -13.10
C GLN A 188 5.23 21.27 -14.30
N GLY A 189 3.93 21.53 -14.11
CA GLY A 189 3.01 22.05 -15.11
C GLY A 189 2.00 21.04 -15.67
N LYS A 190 2.01 19.80 -15.18
CA LYS A 190 1.04 18.77 -15.59
C LYS A 190 -0.32 19.02 -14.96
N LYS A 191 -1.39 18.77 -15.69
CA LYS A 191 -2.75 18.97 -15.19
C LYS A 191 -3.15 17.81 -14.26
N LEU A 192 -3.71 18.14 -13.11
CA LEU A 192 -4.23 17.18 -12.13
C LEU A 192 -5.76 17.29 -12.03
N ILE A 193 -6.44 16.20 -12.38
CA ILE A 193 -7.89 16.06 -12.26
C ILE A 193 -8.19 15.03 -11.18
N MET A 194 -9.11 15.33 -10.28
CA MET A 194 -9.52 14.42 -9.20
C MET A 194 -11.02 14.14 -9.24
N ILE A 195 -11.37 12.85 -9.22
CA ILE A 195 -12.74 12.35 -9.12
C ILE A 195 -12.80 11.48 -7.86
N THR A 196 -13.36 12.01 -6.77
CA THR A 196 -13.32 11.32 -5.47
C THR A 196 -14.51 11.66 -4.60
N ASP A 197 -14.95 10.69 -3.80
CA ASP A 197 -16.01 10.83 -2.79
C ASP A 197 -15.49 11.25 -1.41
N GLU A 198 -14.19 11.57 -1.28
CA GLU A 198 -13.54 11.86 -0.01
C GLU A 198 -12.97 13.27 -0.02
N HIS A 199 -13.37 14.10 0.93
CA HIS A 199 -12.70 15.37 1.19
C HIS A 199 -11.41 15.14 1.98
N LYS A 200 -10.28 15.56 1.40
CA LYS A 200 -8.96 15.56 2.02
C LYS A 200 -8.21 16.81 1.61
N ASP A 201 -7.31 17.29 2.48
CA ASP A 201 -6.45 18.46 2.21
C ASP A 201 -5.68 18.38 0.88
N PHE A 202 -5.45 17.16 0.37
CA PHE A 202 -4.81 16.95 -0.93
C PHE A 202 -5.66 17.39 -2.12
N ASN A 203 -7.00 17.35 -2.00
CA ASN A 203 -7.92 17.67 -3.10
C ASN A 203 -7.81 19.15 -3.52
N GLU A 204 -7.46 20.03 -2.58
CA GLU A 204 -7.21 21.46 -2.86
C GLU A 204 -6.04 21.69 -3.82
N CYS A 205 -5.20 20.67 -4.04
CA CYS A 205 -4.12 20.74 -5.01
C CYS A 205 -4.54 20.37 -6.44
N ALA A 206 -5.77 19.90 -6.65
CA ALA A 206 -6.28 19.56 -7.98
C ALA A 206 -6.57 20.82 -8.80
N ASP A 207 -6.26 20.77 -10.09
CA ASP A 207 -6.63 21.83 -11.02
C ASP A 207 -8.13 21.76 -11.36
N GLU A 208 -8.67 20.53 -11.41
CA GLU A 208 -10.10 20.24 -11.51
C GLU A 208 -10.50 19.17 -10.49
N LEU A 209 -11.57 19.43 -9.74
CA LEU A 209 -12.05 18.57 -8.68
C LEU A 209 -13.54 18.25 -8.91
N PHE A 210 -13.85 16.96 -8.88
CA PHE A 210 -15.19 16.41 -8.95
C PHE A 210 -15.45 15.58 -7.69
N ASP A 211 -16.03 16.20 -6.66
CA ASP A 211 -16.37 15.58 -5.38
C ASP A 211 -17.83 15.77 -4.93
N ASP A 212 -18.65 16.39 -5.77
CA ASP A 212 -20.06 16.68 -5.50
C ASP A 212 -21.02 15.51 -5.76
N GLU A 213 -20.57 14.50 -6.51
CA GLU A 213 -21.40 13.36 -6.93
C GLU A 213 -20.67 12.03 -6.70
N PRO A 214 -21.42 10.91 -6.53
CA PRO A 214 -20.82 9.59 -6.52
C PRO A 214 -19.94 9.38 -7.76
N ILE A 215 -18.77 8.77 -7.57
CA ILE A 215 -17.79 8.51 -8.64
C ILE A 215 -18.46 7.86 -9.86
N VAL A 216 -19.41 6.94 -9.64
CA VAL A 216 -20.15 6.25 -10.70
C VAL A 216 -20.87 7.24 -11.63
N ASN A 217 -21.57 8.22 -11.08
CA ASN A 217 -22.34 9.19 -11.87
C ASN A 217 -21.43 10.07 -12.72
N VAL A 218 -20.27 10.47 -12.18
CA VAL A 218 -19.27 11.24 -12.92
C VAL A 218 -18.73 10.41 -14.09
N LEU A 219 -18.45 9.12 -13.86
CA LEU A 219 -17.97 8.22 -14.91
C LEU A 219 -19.05 7.94 -15.97
N GLU A 220 -20.32 7.80 -15.58
CA GLU A 220 -21.44 7.65 -16.51
C GLU A 220 -21.56 8.87 -17.44
N LYS A 221 -21.48 10.09 -16.89
CA LYS A 221 -21.48 11.32 -17.70
C LYS A 221 -20.30 11.41 -18.67
N ILE A 222 -19.12 10.93 -18.26
CA ILE A 222 -17.95 10.86 -19.14
C ILE A 222 -18.24 9.89 -20.29
N LEU A 223 -18.80 8.72 -20.01
CA LEU A 223 -19.16 7.74 -21.03
C LEU A 223 -20.22 8.27 -22.00
N GLU A 224 -21.29 8.88 -21.48
CA GLU A 224 -22.33 9.52 -22.30
C GLU A 224 -21.73 10.55 -23.26
N TYR A 225 -20.84 11.42 -22.77
CA TYR A 225 -20.13 12.38 -23.61
C TYR A 225 -19.31 11.70 -24.71
N TYR A 226 -18.62 10.59 -24.44
CA TYR A 226 -17.88 9.88 -25.48
C TYR A 226 -18.80 9.30 -26.55
N TYR A 227 -19.92 8.67 -26.17
CA TYR A 227 -20.86 8.11 -27.14
C TYR A 227 -21.52 9.19 -28.00
N ASP A 228 -21.93 10.31 -27.41
CA ASP A 228 -22.54 11.42 -28.15
C ASP A 228 -21.55 12.03 -29.17
N ASN A 229 -20.25 12.07 -28.84
CA ASN A 229 -19.24 12.59 -29.76
C ASN A 229 -18.78 11.57 -30.82
N GLU A 230 -18.76 10.27 -30.51
CA GLU A 230 -18.51 9.23 -31.53
C GLU A 230 -19.62 9.23 -32.59
N GLU A 231 -20.89 9.35 -32.18
CA GLU A 231 -22.02 9.49 -33.12
C GLU A 231 -21.89 10.75 -33.98
N GLU A 232 -21.45 11.88 -33.41
CA GLU A 232 -21.19 13.11 -34.17
C GLU A 232 -19.99 13.03 -35.13
N GLU A 233 -18.94 12.27 -34.81
CA GLU A 233 -17.79 12.05 -35.69
C GLU A 233 -18.14 11.08 -36.84
N GLU A 234 -18.90 10.02 -36.55
CA GLU A 234 -19.42 9.10 -37.58
C GLU A 234 -20.39 9.80 -38.54
N GLU A 235 -21.28 10.67 -38.05
CA GLU A 235 -22.15 11.49 -38.90
C GLU A 235 -21.35 12.45 -39.81
N LYS A 236 -20.25 13.04 -39.30
CA LYS A 236 -19.36 13.92 -40.09
C LYS A 236 -18.54 13.16 -41.14
N GLU A 237 -18.17 11.90 -40.90
CA GLU A 237 -17.52 11.04 -41.91
C GLU A 237 -18.50 10.62 -43.01
N VAL A 238 -19.75 10.27 -42.68
CA VAL A 238 -20.79 9.94 -43.67
C VAL A 238 -21.11 11.14 -44.57
N ILE A 239 -21.20 12.35 -44.00
CA ILE A 239 -21.47 13.57 -44.78
C ILE A 239 -20.29 13.94 -45.72
N ASN A 240 -19.05 13.56 -45.38
CA ASN A 240 -17.87 13.82 -46.23
C ASN A 240 -17.63 12.75 -47.31
N LEU A 241 -18.34 11.62 -47.28
CA LEU A 241 -18.32 10.60 -48.34
C LEU A 241 -19.34 10.87 -49.46
N ASP A 242 -20.28 11.80 -49.23
CA ASP A 242 -21.34 12.21 -50.18
C ASP A 242 -21.03 13.54 -50.92
N LEU A 243 -19.77 14.01 -50.89
CA LEU A 243 -19.24 15.16 -51.67
C LEU A 243 -18.12 14.72 -52.62
#